data_AF-A0A7S1P703-F1
#
_entry.id   AF-A0A7S1P703-F1
#
_cell.length_a   1.000
_cell.length_b   1.000
_cell.length_c   1.000
_cell.angle_alpha   90.00
_cell.angle_beta   90.00
_cell.angle_gamma   90.00
#
_symmetry.space_group_name_H-M   'P 1'
#
loop_
_entity.id
_entity.type
_entity.pdbx_description
1 polymer ?
#
loop_
_entity_poly.entity_id
_entity_poly.type
_entity_poly.pdbx_seq_one_letter_code
_entity_poly.pdbx_strand_id
1 'polypeptide(L)'
;VIEFLSPIELGRHLALRFLAFAKSKPRGVIALPTGKTPEMFIKFLTLYRDEWGSKAVEEDFRQGGLASLMGGPFPDTSELTFVQLDEFFPILPSHKNAFTHYVRERYMPLLGIPESRFIHMDLIAAGVITANDIHDLFPDGKADISLLSRDPVSEVEKE
;
A
#
# COMPACT_ATOMS: atom_id res chain seq x y z
N VAL A 1 18.11 -2.83 15.72
CA VAL A 1 17.98 -2.63 14.26
C VAL A 1 18.27 -3.97 13.60
N ILE A 2 17.48 -4.38 12.61
CA ILE A 2 17.79 -5.56 11.78
C ILE A 2 18.38 -5.01 10.48
N GLU A 3 19.58 -5.47 10.14
CA GLU A 3 20.33 -4.99 8.98
C GLU A 3 20.32 -6.05 7.88
N PHE A 4 20.27 -5.62 6.63
CA PHE A 4 20.30 -6.47 5.45
C PHE A 4 21.33 -5.94 4.47
N LEU A 5 21.99 -6.82 3.73
CA LEU A 5 23.06 -6.44 2.81
C LEU A 5 22.50 -5.93 1.47
N SER A 6 21.21 -6.17 1.18
CA SER A 6 20.57 -5.72 -0.04
C SER A 6 19.06 -5.49 0.11
N PRO A 7 18.45 -4.67 -0.77
CA PRO A 7 16.99 -4.57 -0.87
C PRO A 7 16.30 -5.90 -1.20
N ILE A 8 17.00 -6.82 -1.86
CA ILE A 8 16.48 -8.16 -2.20
C ILE A 8 16.29 -8.97 -0.91
N GLU A 9 17.31 -8.99 -0.04
CA GLU A 9 17.23 -9.69 1.25
C GLU A 9 16.15 -9.09 2.15
N LEU A 10 16.08 -7.77 2.23
CA LEU A 10 15.05 -7.07 2.99
C LEU A 10 13.65 -7.42 2.45
N GLY A 11 13.44 -7.33 1.14
CA GLY A 11 12.15 -7.64 0.51
C GLY A 11 11.70 -9.09 0.77
N ARG A 12 12.62 -10.04 0.62
CA ARG A 12 12.37 -11.46 0.92
C ARG A 12 11.97 -11.65 2.38
N HIS A 13 12.75 -11.09 3.30
CA HIS A 13 12.49 -11.21 4.73
C HIS A 13 11.13 -10.59 5.10
N LEU A 14 10.81 -9.39 4.60
CA LEU A 14 9.54 -8.75 4.87
C LEU A 14 8.35 -9.55 4.32
N ALA A 15 8.47 -10.16 3.14
CA ALA A 15 7.42 -11.00 2.56
C ALA A 15 7.13 -12.23 3.43
N LEU A 16 8.19 -12.90 3.92
CA LEU A 16 8.06 -14.01 4.87
C LEU A 16 7.38 -13.56 6.17
N ARG A 17 7.83 -12.45 6.77
CA ARG A 17 7.23 -11.90 8.00
C ARG A 17 5.77 -11.51 7.80
N PHE A 18 5.42 -10.98 6.64
CA PHE A 18 4.03 -10.67 6.27
C PHE A 18 3.17 -11.94 6.19
N LEU A 19 3.64 -13.00 5.55
CA LEU A 19 2.90 -14.28 5.49
C LEU A 19 2.67 -14.88 6.88
N ALA A 20 3.69 -14.82 7.73
CA ALA A 20 3.57 -15.26 9.13
C ALA A 20 2.51 -14.42 9.88
N PHE A 21 2.53 -13.10 9.69
CA PHE A 21 1.53 -12.20 10.25
C PHE A 21 0.13 -12.56 9.74
N ALA A 22 -0.08 -12.61 8.43
CA ALA A 22 -1.37 -12.90 7.80
C ALA A 22 -1.96 -14.23 8.29
N LYS A 23 -1.12 -15.27 8.42
CA LYS A 23 -1.55 -16.55 8.98
C LYS A 23 -2.03 -16.46 10.44
N SER A 24 -1.31 -15.69 11.26
CA SER A 24 -1.64 -15.54 12.69
C SER A 24 -2.74 -14.51 12.98
N LYS A 25 -2.97 -13.59 12.04
CA LYS A 25 -3.92 -12.47 12.14
C LYS A 25 -4.70 -12.36 10.82
N PRO A 26 -5.59 -13.33 10.51
CA PRO A 26 -6.34 -13.33 9.25
C PRO A 26 -7.25 -12.11 9.08
N ARG A 27 -7.63 -11.46 10.19
CA ARG A 27 -8.39 -10.19 10.20
C ARG A 27 -7.57 -8.99 10.68
N GLY A 28 -6.25 -9.05 10.48
CA GLY A 28 -5.32 -8.01 10.87
C GLY A 28 -5.50 -6.72 10.08
N VAL A 29 -4.93 -5.64 10.64
CA VAL A 29 -4.84 -4.34 9.98
C VAL A 29 -3.40 -4.15 9.49
N ILE A 30 -3.24 -3.74 8.24
CA ILE A 30 -1.93 -3.52 7.61
C ILE A 30 -1.88 -2.12 7.00
N ALA A 31 -0.67 -1.58 6.91
CA ALA A 31 -0.37 -0.40 6.13
C ALA A 31 0.96 -0.65 5.42
N LEU A 32 0.98 -0.57 4.09
CA LEU A 32 2.14 -0.86 3.27
C LEU A 32 2.54 0.40 2.48
N PRO A 33 3.83 0.74 2.41
CA PRO A 33 4.29 1.92 1.68
C PRO A 33 4.15 1.74 0.16
N THR A 34 4.23 2.84 -0.58
CA THR A 34 4.28 2.84 -2.05
C THR A 34 5.71 3.11 -2.55
N GLY A 35 5.89 3.17 -3.88
CA GLY A 35 7.16 3.55 -4.51
C GLY A 35 8.14 2.39 -4.74
N LYS A 36 9.45 2.70 -4.76
CA LYS A 36 10.52 1.73 -5.09
C LYS A 36 10.90 0.82 -3.92
N THR A 37 10.89 1.35 -2.70
CA THR A 37 11.26 0.61 -1.50
C THR A 37 10.52 -0.72 -1.33
N PRO A 38 9.18 -0.80 -1.51
CA PRO A 38 8.45 -2.07 -1.38
C PRO A 38 8.55 -3.00 -2.61
N GLU A 39 9.25 -2.63 -3.69
CA GLU A 39 9.20 -3.38 -4.95
C GLU A 39 9.67 -4.84 -4.79
N MET A 40 10.75 -5.06 -4.04
CA MET A 40 11.22 -6.42 -3.78
C MET A 40 10.27 -7.20 -2.87
N PHE A 41 9.65 -6.55 -1.89
CA PHE A 41 8.62 -7.16 -1.05
C PHE A 41 7.43 -7.65 -1.90
N ILE A 42 6.93 -6.81 -2.81
CA ILE A 42 5.84 -7.16 -3.73
C ILE A 42 6.25 -8.34 -4.60
N LYS A 43 7.45 -8.30 -5.21
CA LYS A 43 7.95 -9.39 -6.07
C LYS A 43 8.04 -10.72 -5.34
N PHE A 44 8.59 -10.75 -4.12
CA PHE A 44 8.66 -11.99 -3.33
C PHE A 44 7.27 -12.47 -2.89
N LEU A 45 6.38 -11.56 -2.50
CA LEU A 45 5.02 -11.95 -2.12
C LEU A 45 4.25 -12.53 -3.31
N THR A 46 4.40 -11.95 -4.51
CA THR A 46 3.87 -12.50 -5.76
C THR A 46 4.47 -13.86 -6.06
N LEU A 47 5.80 -14.02 -5.98
CA LEU A 47 6.47 -15.30 -6.17
C LEU A 47 5.92 -16.37 -5.22
N TYR A 48 5.81 -16.06 -3.92
CA TYR A 48 5.29 -16.98 -2.93
C TYR A 48 3.85 -17.39 -3.21
N ARG A 49 2.99 -16.44 -3.60
CA ARG A 49 1.60 -16.72 -3.97
C ARG A 49 1.51 -17.61 -5.21
N ASP A 50 2.24 -17.27 -6.26
CA ASP A 50 2.10 -17.89 -7.58
C ASP A 50 2.79 -19.28 -7.64
N GLU A 51 3.86 -19.47 -6.87
CA GLU A 51 4.61 -20.74 -6.77
C GLU A 51 4.39 -21.45 -5.42
N TRP A 52 3.26 -21.22 -4.76
CA TRP A 52 3.00 -21.80 -3.45
C TRP A 52 3.09 -23.33 -3.46
N GLY A 53 3.87 -23.90 -2.52
CA GLY A 53 4.12 -25.33 -2.44
C GLY A 53 5.20 -25.86 -3.41
N SER A 54 5.84 -24.99 -4.20
CA SER A 54 7.03 -25.39 -4.96
C SER A 54 8.20 -25.69 -4.02
N LYS A 55 9.11 -26.58 -4.43
CA LYS A 55 10.30 -26.91 -3.64
C LYS A 55 11.16 -25.68 -3.32
N ALA A 56 11.21 -24.71 -4.22
CA ALA A 56 11.98 -23.47 -4.04
C ALA A 56 11.35 -22.59 -2.96
N VAL A 57 10.03 -22.37 -3.01
CA VAL A 57 9.29 -21.58 -2.01
C VAL A 57 9.31 -22.26 -0.65
N GLU A 58 9.15 -23.58 -0.61
CA GLU A 58 9.25 -24.35 0.63
C GLU A 58 10.64 -24.27 1.28
N GLU A 59 11.71 -24.24 0.48
CA GLU A 59 13.06 -24.07 0.99
C GLU A 59 13.27 -22.66 1.56
N ASP A 60 12.75 -21.63 0.90
CA ASP A 60 12.70 -20.26 1.43
C ASP A 60 11.97 -20.21 2.78
N PHE A 61 10.86 -20.96 2.94
CA PHE A 61 10.14 -21.06 4.21
C PHE A 61 10.96 -21.75 5.30
N ARG A 62 11.71 -22.82 4.98
CA ARG A 62 12.61 -23.46 5.95
C ARG A 62 13.68 -22.49 6.43
N GLN A 63 14.34 -21.80 5.50
CA GLN A 63 15.38 -20.82 5.82
C GLN A 63 14.83 -19.61 6.59
N GLY A 64 13.58 -19.23 6.32
CA GLY A 64 12.87 -18.16 7.01
C GLY A 64 12.26 -18.55 8.37
N GLY A 65 12.37 -19.80 8.81
CA GLY A 65 11.74 -20.28 10.04
C GLY A 65 10.21 -20.39 9.97
N LEU A 66 9.66 -20.54 8.77
CA LEU A 66 8.23 -20.63 8.47
C LEU A 66 7.82 -22.00 7.93
N ALA A 67 8.54 -23.07 8.30
CA ALA A 67 8.21 -24.43 7.91
C ALA A 67 6.76 -24.84 8.28
N SER A 68 6.17 -24.21 9.30
CA SER A 68 4.77 -24.42 9.68
C SER A 68 3.74 -23.94 8.63
N LEU A 69 4.15 -23.14 7.64
CA LEU A 69 3.29 -22.73 6.52
C LEU A 69 3.27 -23.75 5.39
N MET A 70 4.23 -24.69 5.36
CA MET A 70 4.36 -25.69 4.32
C MET A 70 3.22 -26.71 4.34
N GLY A 71 2.85 -27.24 3.17
CA GLY A 71 1.78 -28.23 3.02
C GLY A 71 0.35 -27.71 3.26
N GLY A 72 0.18 -26.48 3.74
CA GLY A 72 -1.10 -25.79 3.83
C GLY A 72 -1.37 -24.88 2.62
N PRO A 73 -2.56 -24.30 2.50
CA PRO A 73 -2.84 -23.29 1.48
C PRO A 73 -2.12 -21.98 1.80
N PHE A 74 -1.94 -21.13 0.78
CA PHE A 74 -1.55 -19.73 0.95
C PHE A 74 -2.47 -19.06 2.00
N PRO A 75 -1.94 -18.26 2.94
CA PRO A 75 -2.77 -17.58 3.93
C PRO A 75 -3.84 -16.70 3.26
N ASP A 76 -5.10 -16.90 3.61
CA ASP A 76 -6.15 -16.02 3.14
C ASP A 76 -5.90 -14.59 3.65
N THR A 77 -5.70 -13.68 2.70
CA THR A 77 -5.39 -12.26 2.94
C THR A 77 -6.55 -11.35 2.58
N SER A 78 -7.63 -11.89 2.00
CA SER A 78 -8.83 -11.13 1.62
C SER A 78 -9.51 -10.51 2.85
N GLU A 79 -9.30 -11.12 4.01
CA GLU A 79 -9.83 -10.69 5.28
C GLU A 79 -8.96 -9.66 6.01
N LEU A 80 -7.88 -9.15 5.41
CA LEU A 80 -7.11 -8.05 5.99
C LEU A 80 -7.79 -6.69 5.74
N THR A 81 -7.57 -5.75 6.65
CA THR A 81 -7.93 -4.34 6.42
C THR A 81 -6.68 -3.56 6.05
N PHE A 82 -6.67 -2.95 4.87
CA PHE A 82 -5.58 -2.12 4.40
C PHE A 82 -5.85 -0.66 4.76
N VAL A 83 -4.89 0.01 5.40
CA VAL A 83 -4.93 1.44 5.69
C VAL A 83 -3.86 2.13 4.87
N GLN A 84 -4.27 3.07 4.03
CA GLN A 84 -3.35 3.91 3.26
C GLN A 84 -2.54 4.80 4.20
N LEU A 85 -1.24 4.95 3.93
CA LEU A 85 -0.33 5.77 4.75
C LEU A 85 -0.42 7.25 4.41
N ASP A 86 -0.44 7.56 3.11
CA ASP A 86 -0.32 8.91 2.57
C ASP A 86 -0.89 9.01 1.15
N GLU A 87 -1.06 10.24 0.67
CA GLU A 87 -1.46 10.60 -0.69
C GLU A 87 -0.89 11.97 -1.06
N PHE A 88 -0.73 12.25 -2.35
CA PHE A 88 -0.44 13.60 -2.81
C PHE A 88 -1.69 14.48 -2.73
N PHE A 89 -1.53 15.77 -2.46
CA PHE A 89 -2.63 16.72 -2.57
C PHE A 89 -2.15 18.06 -3.13
N PRO A 90 -2.85 18.64 -4.12
CA PRO A 90 -4.02 18.10 -4.82
C PRO A 90 -3.63 17.00 -5.84
N ILE A 91 -4.37 15.89 -5.87
CA ILE A 91 -4.25 14.88 -6.94
C ILE A 91 -5.59 14.19 -7.18
N LEU A 92 -5.90 13.88 -8.44
CA LEU A 92 -7.02 13.01 -8.76
C LEU A 92 -6.66 11.55 -8.45
N PRO A 93 -7.54 10.78 -7.79
CA PRO A 93 -7.30 9.35 -7.49
C PRO A 93 -7.10 8.47 -8.73
N SER A 94 -7.60 8.91 -9.89
CA SER A 94 -7.41 8.24 -11.19
C SER A 94 -6.03 8.50 -11.81
N HIS A 95 -5.25 9.42 -11.26
CA HIS A 95 -3.92 9.74 -11.77
C HIS A 95 -2.95 8.59 -11.47
N LYS A 96 -2.12 8.22 -12.46
CA LYS A 96 -1.18 7.09 -12.36
C LYS A 96 -0.16 7.18 -11.21
N ASN A 97 0.12 8.41 -10.75
CA ASN A 97 1.03 8.66 -9.63
C ASN A 97 0.31 8.77 -8.27
N ALA A 98 -1.03 8.71 -8.24
CA ALA A 98 -1.77 8.67 -6.98
C ALA A 98 -1.43 7.37 -6.24
N PHE A 99 -1.18 7.48 -4.95
CA PHE A 99 -0.87 6.33 -4.11
C PHE A 99 -2.09 5.44 -3.93
N THR A 100 -3.29 6.00 -3.93
CA THR A 100 -4.55 5.25 -3.99
C THR A 100 -4.60 4.36 -5.24
N HIS A 101 -4.24 4.91 -6.41
CA HIS A 101 -4.15 4.13 -7.65
C HIS A 101 -3.09 3.02 -7.55
N TYR A 102 -1.90 3.34 -7.04
CA TYR A 102 -0.85 2.33 -6.82
C TYR A 102 -1.34 1.19 -5.92
N VAL A 103 -2.00 1.48 -4.81
CA VAL A 103 -2.51 0.47 -3.87
C VAL A 103 -3.58 -0.40 -4.53
N ARG A 104 -4.55 0.20 -5.23
CA ARG A 104 -5.60 -0.50 -5.98
C ARG A 104 -5.04 -1.42 -7.06
N GLU A 105 -3.98 -1.02 -7.76
CA GLU A 105 -3.41 -1.82 -8.85
C GLU A 105 -2.41 -2.87 -8.37
N ARG A 106 -1.66 -2.60 -7.29
CA ARG A 106 -0.50 -3.42 -6.90
C ARG A 106 -0.77 -4.28 -5.68
N TYR A 107 -1.50 -3.79 -4.68
CA TYR A 107 -1.73 -4.51 -3.43
C TYR A 107 -3.08 -5.20 -3.36
N MET A 108 -4.17 -4.53 -3.77
CA MET A 108 -5.51 -5.11 -3.67
C MET A 108 -5.63 -6.45 -4.44
N PRO A 109 -5.19 -6.56 -5.71
CA PRO A 109 -5.27 -7.82 -6.46
C PRO A 109 -4.24 -8.84 -5.97
N LEU A 110 -3.10 -8.37 -5.44
CA LEU A 110 -2.07 -9.24 -4.89
C LEU A 110 -2.59 -10.00 -3.66
N LEU A 111 -3.27 -9.29 -2.78
CA LEU A 111 -3.75 -9.76 -1.48
C LEU A 111 -5.23 -10.22 -1.51
N GLY A 112 -5.92 -10.03 -2.64
CA GLY A 112 -7.35 -10.30 -2.74
C GLY A 112 -8.20 -9.48 -1.77
N ILE A 113 -7.71 -8.32 -1.31
CA ILE A 113 -8.43 -7.45 -0.38
C ILE A 113 -9.52 -6.72 -1.17
N PRO A 114 -10.80 -6.84 -0.78
CA PRO A 114 -11.89 -6.12 -1.43
C PRO A 114 -11.87 -4.63 -1.06
N GLU A 115 -12.41 -3.78 -1.92
CA GLU A 115 -12.47 -2.32 -1.72
C GLU A 115 -13.14 -1.94 -0.39
N SER A 116 -14.12 -2.72 0.07
CA SER A 116 -14.81 -2.52 1.36
C SER A 116 -13.90 -2.64 2.59
N ARG A 117 -12.67 -3.15 2.42
CA ARG A 117 -11.66 -3.29 3.47
C ARG A 117 -10.43 -2.43 3.22
N PHE A 118 -10.50 -1.53 2.25
CA PHE A 118 -9.48 -0.54 1.97
C PHE A 118 -9.89 0.82 2.55
N ILE A 119 -9.20 1.26 3.60
CA ILE A 119 -9.31 2.62 4.13
C ILE A 119 -8.35 3.50 3.32
N HIS A 120 -8.91 4.22 2.37
CA HIS A 120 -8.19 5.00 1.37
C HIS A 120 -8.32 6.51 1.56
N MET A 121 -7.45 7.29 0.92
CA MET A 121 -7.45 8.76 0.96
C MET A 121 -8.09 9.41 -0.28
N ASP A 122 -8.96 8.67 -0.97
CA ASP A 122 -9.76 9.17 -2.10
C ASP A 122 -10.84 10.16 -1.62
N LEU A 123 -10.50 11.45 -1.60
CA LEU A 123 -11.37 12.53 -1.12
C LEU A 123 -12.63 12.72 -1.98
N ILE A 124 -12.57 12.33 -3.27
CA ILE A 124 -13.70 12.39 -4.18
C ILE A 124 -14.69 11.27 -3.85
N ALA A 125 -14.21 10.03 -3.70
CA ALA A 125 -15.05 8.91 -3.29
C ALA A 125 -15.66 9.12 -1.89
N ALA A 126 -14.95 9.82 -1.00
CA ALA A 126 -15.44 10.20 0.31
C ALA A 126 -16.47 11.36 0.29
N GLY A 127 -16.68 12.01 -0.86
CA GLY A 127 -17.58 13.16 -1.00
C GLY A 127 -17.10 14.41 -0.27
N VAL A 128 -15.80 14.51 0.02
CA VAL A 128 -15.20 15.67 0.69
C VAL A 128 -15.00 16.82 -0.30
N ILE A 129 -14.59 16.48 -1.53
CA ILE A 129 -14.42 17.42 -2.65
C ILE A 129 -14.97 16.78 -3.93
N THR A 130 -15.30 17.60 -4.92
CA THR A 130 -15.58 17.15 -6.29
C THR A 130 -14.30 17.16 -7.14
N ALA A 131 -14.34 16.50 -8.30
CA ALA A 131 -13.25 16.59 -9.27
C ALA A 131 -13.05 18.03 -9.78
N ASN A 132 -14.13 18.82 -9.85
CA ASN A 132 -14.06 20.22 -10.27
C ASN A 132 -13.45 21.08 -9.16
N ASP A 133 -13.75 20.81 -7.89
CA ASP A 133 -13.23 21.55 -6.74
C ASP A 133 -11.69 21.55 -6.74
N ILE A 134 -11.05 20.43 -7.14
CA ILE A 134 -9.59 20.39 -7.27
C ILE A 134 -9.08 21.42 -8.28
N HIS A 135 -9.76 21.56 -9.41
CA HIS A 135 -9.38 22.52 -10.45
C HIS A 135 -9.72 23.96 -10.07
N ASP A 136 -10.80 24.18 -9.31
CA ASP A 136 -11.23 25.51 -8.89
C ASP A 136 -10.37 26.04 -7.73
N LEU A 137 -10.05 25.18 -6.75
CA LEU A 137 -9.20 25.52 -5.59
C LEU A 137 -7.70 25.55 -5.96
N PHE A 138 -7.27 24.68 -6.87
CA PHE A 138 -5.87 24.56 -7.28
C PHE A 138 -5.73 24.62 -8.82
N PRO A 139 -6.02 25.77 -9.45
CA PRO A 139 -6.07 25.91 -10.91
C PRO A 139 -4.73 25.66 -11.60
N ASP A 140 -3.61 25.92 -10.92
CA ASP A 140 -2.27 25.61 -11.41
C ASP A 140 -1.70 24.30 -10.83
N GLY A 141 -2.52 23.55 -10.08
CA GLY A 141 -2.18 22.29 -9.44
C GLY A 141 -1.21 22.41 -8.27
N LYS A 142 -1.02 23.61 -7.70
CA LYS A 142 -0.09 23.84 -6.59
C LYS A 142 -0.82 24.25 -5.32
N ALA A 143 -0.48 23.59 -4.23
CA ALA A 143 -0.81 24.07 -2.89
C ALA A 143 0.22 25.14 -2.46
N ASP A 144 -0.23 26.37 -2.22
CA ASP A 144 0.62 27.42 -1.65
C ASP A 144 0.80 27.21 -0.14
N ILE A 145 1.88 26.54 0.23
CA ILE A 145 2.21 26.27 1.65
C ILE A 145 2.61 27.54 2.42
N SER A 146 2.86 28.69 1.76
CA SER A 146 3.16 29.94 2.46
C SER A 146 1.99 30.45 3.29
N LEU A 147 0.74 30.10 2.92
CA LEU A 147 -0.49 30.41 3.63
C LEU A 147 -0.55 29.86 5.06
N LEU A 148 0.32 28.92 5.42
CA LEU A 148 0.50 28.48 6.81
C LEU A 148 1.11 29.56 7.72
N SER A 149 1.67 30.63 7.14
CA SER A 149 2.49 31.63 7.86
C SER A 149 2.17 33.08 7.52
N ARG A 150 1.29 33.34 6.55
CA ARG A 150 0.87 34.69 6.15
C ARG A 150 -0.64 34.76 6.05
N ASP A 151 -1.18 35.98 6.13
CA ASP A 151 -2.59 36.22 5.87
C ASP A 151 -2.90 36.01 4.37
N PRO A 152 -4.12 35.54 4.05
CA PRO A 152 -4.60 35.42 2.69
C PRO A 152 -4.81 36.81 2.07
N VAL A 153 -4.43 36.97 0.81
CA VAL A 153 -4.53 38.23 0.05
C VAL A 153 -5.62 38.20 -1.02
N SER A 154 -6.30 37.06 -1.21
CA SER A 154 -7.43 36.91 -2.12
C SER A 154 -8.57 36.11 -1.47
N GLU A 155 -9.78 36.16 -2.04
CA GLU A 155 -10.91 35.35 -1.54
C GLU A 155 -10.67 33.84 -1.71
N VAL A 156 -10.00 33.43 -2.80
CA VAL A 156 -9.64 32.02 -3.03
C VAL A 156 -8.69 31.51 -1.94
N GLU A 157 -7.79 32.35 -1.43
CA GLU A 157 -6.90 31.98 -0.34
C GLU A 157 -7.60 31.94 1.05
N LYS A 158 -8.84 32.46 1.15
CA LYS A 158 -9.63 32.45 2.39
C LYS A 158 -10.57 31.24 2.51
N GLU A 159 -10.92 30.62 1.38
CA GLU A 159 -11.73 29.39 1.31
C GLU A 159 -10.94 28.17 1.83
#